data_AF-A0A255R785-F1
#
_entry.id   AF-A0A255R785-F1
#
_cell.length_a   1.000
_cell.length_b   1.000
_cell.length_c   1.000
_cell.angle_alpha   90.00
_cell.angle_beta   90.00
_cell.angle_gamma   90.00
#
_symmetry.space_group_name_H-M   'P 1'
#
loop_
_entity.id
_entity.type
_entity.pdbx_description
1 polymer ?
#
loop_
_entity_poly.entity_id
_entity_poly.type
_entity_poly.pdbx_seq_one_letter_code
_entity_poly.pdbx_strand_id
1 'polypeptide(L)'
;MSSQSSRGVWIITALVVLLLILHQDNWFWESDTLVFGFMPIGLFWHACISIGASLTWALATVIAWPLDDDDAVAATETAPTSTEEGA
;
A
#
# COMPACT_ATOMS: atom_id res chain seq x y z
N MET A 1 9.75 -9.32 -22.84
CA MET A 1 8.42 -9.51 -22.22
C MET A 1 8.49 -9.10 -20.74
N SER A 2 8.55 -7.80 -20.47
CA SER A 2 8.57 -7.22 -19.11
C SER A 2 7.14 -6.99 -18.61
N SER A 3 6.43 -8.05 -18.22
CA SER A 3 5.09 -7.94 -17.59
C SER A 3 5.19 -7.62 -16.08
N GLN A 4 6.08 -6.70 -15.69
CA GLN A 4 6.33 -6.38 -14.28
C GLN A 4 5.11 -5.72 -13.61
N SER A 5 4.50 -4.74 -14.27
CA SER A 5 3.40 -3.94 -13.69
C SER A 5 2.14 -4.77 -13.42
N SER A 6 1.73 -5.65 -14.35
CA SER A 6 0.56 -6.52 -14.13
C SER A 6 0.78 -7.53 -13.00
N ARG A 7 1.99 -8.09 -12.86
CA ARG A 7 2.30 -9.08 -11.81
C ARG A 7 2.25 -8.47 -10.42
N GLY A 8 2.71 -7.23 -10.26
CA GLY A 8 2.68 -6.51 -8.97
C GLY A 8 1.26 -6.36 -8.43
N VAL A 9 0.32 -5.93 -9.29
CA VAL A 9 -1.10 -5.80 -8.93
C VAL A 9 -1.72 -7.16 -8.57
N TRP A 10 -1.39 -8.23 -9.31
CA TRP A 10 -1.85 -9.59 -8.99
C TRP A 10 -1.33 -10.09 -7.64
N ILE A 11 -0.07 -9.79 -7.29
CA ILE A 11 0.51 -10.14 -5.98
C ILE A 11 -0.24 -9.42 -4.85
N ILE A 12 -0.49 -8.11 -4.99
CA ILE A 12 -1.24 -7.35 -3.99
C ILE A 12 -2.67 -7.88 -3.87
N THR A 13 -3.32 -8.17 -4.99
CA THR A 13 -4.68 -8.74 -5.01
C THR A 13 -4.71 -10.08 -4.27
N ALA A 14 -3.75 -10.96 -4.52
CA ALA A 14 -3.63 -12.23 -3.82
C ALA A 14 -3.39 -12.04 -2.31
N LEU A 15 -2.54 -11.09 -1.91
CA LEU A 15 -2.29 -10.75 -0.51
C LEU A 15 -3.54 -10.21 0.20
N VAL A 16 -4.31 -9.33 -0.45
CA VAL A 16 -5.56 -8.80 0.10
C VAL A 16 -6.60 -9.91 0.27
N VAL A 17 -6.79 -10.76 -0.74
CA VAL A 17 -7.72 -11.91 -0.66
C VAL A 17 -7.29 -12.88 0.45
N LEU A 18 -5.99 -13.17 0.55
CA LEU A 18 -5.44 -14.00 1.62
C LEU A 18 -5.74 -13.39 2.99
N LEU A 19 -5.46 -12.10 3.20
CA LEU A 19 -5.76 -11.40 4.44
C LEU A 19 -7.26 -11.44 4.77
N LEU A 20 -8.13 -11.32 3.77
CA LEU A 20 -9.59 -11.37 3.95
C LEU A 20 -10.06 -12.73 4.47
N ILE A 21 -9.48 -13.82 3.94
CA ILE A 21 -9.74 -15.18 4.42
C ILE A 21 -9.19 -15.34 5.84
N LEU A 22 -7.94 -14.92 6.08
CA LEU A 22 -7.29 -14.98 7.40
C LEU A 22 -8.07 -14.19 8.47
N HIS A 23 -8.76 -13.12 8.07
CA HIS A 23 -9.55 -12.27 8.95
C HIS A 23 -10.89 -12.88 9.39
N GLN A 24 -11.38 -13.93 8.71
CA GLN A 24 -12.60 -14.61 9.17
C GLN A 24 -12.42 -15.32 10.51
N ASP A 25 -11.18 -15.64 10.90
CA ASP A 25 -10.79 -16.21 12.19
C ASP A 25 -11.70 -17.34 12.70
N ASN A 26 -12.06 -18.26 11.81
CA ASN A 26 -12.94 -19.39 12.16
C ASN A 26 -12.22 -20.51 12.95
N TRP A 27 -10.89 -20.40 13.12
CA TRP A 27 -10.06 -21.46 13.71
C TRP A 27 -9.77 -21.22 15.19
N PHE A 28 -9.48 -19.97 15.58
CA PHE A 28 -9.15 -19.64 16.97
C PHE A 28 -10.39 -19.27 17.81
N TRP A 29 -11.59 -19.38 17.25
CA TRP A 29 -12.84 -19.00 17.89
C TRP A 29 -13.15 -19.75 19.20
N GLU A 30 -12.73 -21.02 19.31
CA GLU A 30 -12.88 -21.80 20.55
C GLU A 30 -11.56 -21.95 21.34
N SER A 31 -10.50 -21.26 20.94
CA SER A 31 -9.18 -21.39 21.57
C SER A 31 -8.96 -20.36 22.66
N ASP A 32 -9.03 -20.80 23.93
CA ASP A 32 -8.66 -20.00 25.11
C ASP A 32 -7.14 -19.95 25.38
N THR A 33 -6.32 -20.23 24.36
CA THR A 33 -4.86 -20.20 24.53
C THR A 33 -4.39 -18.77 24.76
N LEU A 34 -3.69 -18.56 25.87
CA LEU A 34 -3.09 -17.28 26.22
C LEU A 34 -1.66 -17.19 25.66
N VAL A 35 -1.42 -16.18 24.84
CA VAL A 35 -0.09 -15.76 24.39
C VAL A 35 0.49 -14.80 25.43
N PHE A 36 1.78 -14.95 25.73
CA PHE A 36 2.50 -14.16 26.75
C PHE A 36 1.87 -14.18 28.16
N GLY A 37 0.96 -15.13 28.43
CA GLY A 37 0.30 -15.28 29.73
C GLY A 37 -0.84 -14.29 30.00
N PHE A 38 -1.21 -13.42 29.06
CA PHE A 38 -2.29 -12.44 29.27
C PHE A 38 -3.16 -12.15 28.04
N MET A 39 -2.68 -12.44 26.82
CA MET A 39 -3.36 -12.05 25.59
C MET A 39 -4.03 -13.27 24.95
N PRO A 40 -5.34 -13.24 24.67
CA PRO A 40 -6.00 -14.32 23.92
C PRO A 40 -5.38 -14.51 22.53
N ILE A 41 -5.19 -15.75 22.09
CA ILE A 41 -4.59 -16.06 20.79
C ILE A 41 -5.36 -15.44 19.62
N GLY A 42 -6.70 -15.41 19.69
CA GLY A 42 -7.51 -14.73 18.67
C GLY A 42 -7.17 -13.23 18.57
N LEU A 43 -6.95 -12.55 19.69
CA LEU A 43 -6.57 -11.14 19.70
C LEU A 43 -5.17 -10.93 19.09
N PHE A 44 -4.21 -11.77 19.47
CA PHE A 44 -2.86 -11.74 18.91
C PHE A 44 -2.88 -11.98 17.39
N TRP A 45 -3.68 -12.94 16.93
CA TRP A 45 -3.87 -13.24 15.52
C TRP A 45 -4.38 -12.02 14.73
N HIS A 46 -5.43 -11.35 15.23
CA HIS A 46 -5.94 -10.12 14.61
C HIS A 46 -4.93 -8.97 14.61
N ALA A 47 -4.10 -8.86 15.66
CA ALA A 47 -3.02 -7.88 15.70
C ALA A 47 -1.98 -8.14 14.59
N CYS A 48 -1.58 -9.40 14.39
CA CYS A 48 -0.70 -9.80 13.29
C CYS A 48 -1.32 -9.51 11.92
N ILE A 49 -2.62 -9.80 11.72
CA ILE A 49 -3.32 -9.48 10.47
C ILE A 49 -3.34 -7.96 10.21
N SER A 50 -3.54 -7.15 11.25
CA SER A 50 -3.53 -5.68 11.13
C SER A 50 -2.17 -5.16 10.66
N ILE A 51 -1.08 -5.73 11.17
CA ILE A 51 0.29 -5.44 10.69
C ILE A 51 0.47 -5.92 9.25
N GLY A 52 -0.01 -7.12 8.92
CA GLY A 52 0.03 -7.64 7.54
C GLY A 52 -0.73 -6.75 6.55
N ALA A 53 -1.88 -6.23 6.95
CA ALA A 53 -2.69 -5.31 6.15
C ALA A 53 -1.98 -3.97 5.91
N SER A 54 -1.37 -3.38 6.94
CA SER A 54 -0.61 -2.13 6.78
C SER A 54 0.61 -2.31 5.88
N LEU A 55 1.34 -3.42 6.00
CA LEU A 55 2.44 -3.76 5.10
C LEU A 55 1.97 -3.99 3.66
N THR A 56 0.86 -4.72 3.47
CA THR A 56 0.26 -4.94 2.15
C THR A 56 -0.13 -3.62 1.51
N TRP A 57 -0.69 -2.70 2.28
CA TRP A 57 -1.04 -1.37 1.79
C TRP A 57 0.20 -0.53 1.47
N ALA A 58 1.23 -0.57 2.31
CA ALA A 58 2.50 0.10 2.02
C ALA A 58 3.13 -0.41 0.71
N LEU A 59 3.19 -1.73 0.52
CA LEU A 59 3.60 -2.36 -0.74
C LEU A 59 2.73 -1.91 -1.92
N ALA A 60 1.41 -1.81 -1.71
CA ALA A 60 0.48 -1.33 -2.73
C ALA A 60 0.79 0.11 -3.15
N THR A 61 1.12 1.01 -2.22
CA THR A 61 1.49 2.39 -2.57
C THR A 61 2.74 2.45 -3.44
N VAL A 62 3.74 1.60 -3.19
CA VAL A 62 5.00 1.59 -3.98
C VAL A 62 4.83 0.96 -5.36
N ILE A 63 4.00 -0.08 -5.48
CA ILE A 63 3.87 -0.88 -6.70
C ILE A 63 2.78 -0.34 -7.64
N ALA A 64 1.65 0.10 -7.08
CA ALA A 64 0.49 0.55 -7.86
C ALA A 64 0.46 2.08 -8.06
N TRP A 65 1.17 2.83 -7.23
CA TRP A 65 1.26 4.29 -7.31
C TRP A 65 2.71 4.79 -7.23
N PRO A 66 3.60 4.35 -8.13
CA PRO A 66 4.92 4.97 -8.22
C PRO A 66 4.72 6.47 -8.51
N LEU A 67 5.34 7.34 -7.71
CA LEU A 67 5.46 8.74 -8.12
C LEU A 67 6.38 8.76 -9.35
N ASP A 68 5.86 9.23 -10.48
CA ASP A 68 6.70 9.59 -11.59
C ASP A 68 7.58 10.78 -11.17
N ASP A 69 8.89 10.71 -11.42
CA ASP A 69 9.88 11.78 -11.14
C ASP A 69 9.72 12.98 -12.10
N ASP A 70 8.51 13.50 -12.30
CA ASP A 70 8.29 14.68 -13.15
C ASP A 70 7.86 15.90 -12.31
N ASP A 71 8.84 16.72 -11.94
CA ASP A 71 8.64 18.06 -11.40
C ASP A 71 8.37 19.12 -12.50
N ALA A 72 7.92 18.72 -13.69
CA ALA A 72 7.38 19.64 -14.67
C ALA A 72 5.84 19.67 -14.60
N VAL A 73 5.28 20.60 -13.83
CA VAL A 73 4.07 21.41 -14.15
C VAL A 73 3.60 22.10 -12.87
N ALA A 74 4.03 23.36 -12.68
CA ALA A 74 3.22 24.44 -12.09
C ALA A 74 3.99 25.77 -12.05
N ALA A 75 4.48 26.25 -13.20
CA ALA A 75 4.77 27.68 -13.38
C ALA A 75 4.70 28.07 -14.87
N THR A 76 3.58 27.73 -15.52
CA THR A 76 3.15 28.53 -16.68
C THR A 76 2.38 29.72 -16.11
N GLU A 77 3.09 30.77 -15.69
CA GLU A 77 2.53 32.12 -15.65
C GLU A 77 3.18 32.92 -16.77
N THR A 78 2.48 32.90 -17.91
CA THR A 78 2.60 33.84 -19.02
C THR A 78 2.63 35.29 -18.54
N ALA A 79 3.71 36.03 -18.82
CA ALA A 79 3.70 37.48 -18.93
C ALA A 79 4.70 37.95 -20.01
N PRO A 80 4.39 39.03 -20.76
CA PRO A 80 4.65 39.11 -22.20
C PRO A 80 6.03 39.64 -22.57
N THR A 81 6.45 39.24 -23.77
CA THR A 81 7.39 39.95 -24.66
C THR A 81 7.30 41.47 -24.51
N SER A 82 8.38 42.08 -24.03
CA SER A 82 8.78 43.44 -24.38
C SER A 82 10.15 43.35 -25.05
N THR A 83 10.12 43.32 -26.38
CA THR A 83 11.19 43.77 -27.25
C THR A 83 11.72 45.13 -26.78
N GLU A 84 13.02 45.26 -26.57
CA GLU A 84 13.80 46.45 -26.97
C GLU A 84 15.30 46.15 -26.84
N GLU A 85 15.88 45.72 -27.97
CA GLU A 85 17.31 45.88 -28.26
C GLU A 85 17.57 47.32 -28.72
N GLY A 86 18.66 47.91 -28.22
CA GLY A 86 19.57 48.73 -29.04
C GLY A 86 19.16 50.17 -29.36
N ALA A 87 19.71 51.11 -28.61
CA ALA A 87 20.15 52.42 -29.11
C ALA A 87 21.47 52.80 -28.43
#